data_AF-A0A662QEY1-F1
#
_entry.id   AF-A0A662QEY1-F1
#
_cell.length_a   1.000
_cell.length_b   1.000
_cell.length_c   1.000
_cell.angle_alpha   90.00
_cell.angle_beta   90.00
_cell.angle_gamma   90.00
#
_symmetry.space_group_name_H-M   'P 1'
#
loop_
_entity.id
_entity.type
_entity.pdbx_description
1 polymer ?
#
loop_
_entity_poly.entity_id
_entity_poly.type
_entity_poly.pdbx_seq_one_letter_code
_entity_poly.pdbx_strand_id
1 'polypeptide(L)' 'MSNYKLACGTWPYMFPPYAARPYSLEEVFKMLSELKFEGVELSGFKPHAHPELYATKKERA' A
#
# COMPACT_ATOMS: atom_id res chain seq x y z
N MET A 1 -21.71 -20.79 -1.43
CA MET A 1 -21.31 -19.40 -1.69
C MET A 1 -19.88 -19.41 -2.20
N SER A 2 -19.61 -18.74 -3.32
CA SER A 2 -18.25 -18.57 -3.84
C SER A 2 -17.43 -17.75 -2.83
N ASN A 3 -16.25 -18.25 -2.47
CA ASN A 3 -15.32 -17.55 -1.57
C ASN A 3 -14.48 -16.55 -2.37
N TYR A 4 -15.05 -15.36 -2.62
CA TYR A 4 -14.33 -14.30 -3.34
C TYR A 4 -13.28 -13.67 -2.43
N LYS A 5 -12.04 -13.62 -2.92
CA LYS A 5 -10.95 -12.92 -2.24
C LYS A 5 -10.93 -11.46 -2.66
N LEU A 6 -10.93 -10.56 -1.68
CA LEU A 6 -10.86 -9.12 -1.94
C LEU A 6 -9.42 -8.62 -1.83
N ALA A 7 -9.03 -7.77 -2.78
CA ALA A 7 -7.78 -7.04 -2.75
C ALA A 7 -8.03 -5.53 -2.88
N CYS A 8 -7.12 -4.72 -2.33
CA CYS A 8 -7.18 -3.27 -2.42
C CYS A 8 -5.83 -2.71 -2.85
N GLY A 9 -5.83 -1.71 -3.73
CA GLY A 9 -4.62 -0.99 -4.10
C GLY A 9 -4.19 0.01 -3.03
N THR A 10 -2.88 0.17 -2.85
CA THR A 10 -2.36 1.14 -1.86
C THR A 10 -2.28 2.57 -2.40
N TRP A 11 -2.40 2.77 -3.72
CA TRP A 11 -2.31 4.09 -4.34
C TRP A 11 -3.35 5.11 -3.84
N PRO A 12 -4.62 4.79 -3.51
CA PRO A 12 -5.59 5.82 -3.14
C PRO A 12 -5.23 6.58 -1.86
N TYR A 13 -4.45 5.95 -0.95
CA TYR A 13 -4.14 6.46 0.37
C TYR A 13 -3.08 7.56 0.42
N MET A 14 -2.60 8.04 -0.74
CA MET A 14 -1.64 9.14 -0.86
C MET A 14 -2.09 10.26 -1.81
N PHE A 15 -3.21 10.07 -2.51
CA PHE A 15 -3.83 11.09 -3.35
C PHE A 15 -4.96 11.79 -2.60
N PRO A 16 -5.51 12.92 -3.10
CA PRO A 16 -6.64 13.58 -2.45
C PRO A 16 -7.77 12.59 -2.11
N PRO A 17 -8.31 12.63 -0.87
CA PRO A 17 -8.15 13.67 0.15
C PRO A 17 -6.91 13.54 1.05
N TYR A 18 -6.13 12.48 0.91
CA TYR A 18 -5.02 12.15 1.82
C TYR A 18 -3.69 12.81 1.45
N ALA A 19 -3.62 13.59 0.37
CA ALA A 19 -2.39 14.24 -0.09
C ALA A 19 -1.72 15.15 0.97
N ALA A 20 -2.49 15.72 1.91
CA ALA A 20 -1.95 16.54 2.99
C ALA A 20 -1.22 15.72 4.07
N ARG A 21 -1.58 14.45 4.24
CA ARG A 21 -0.94 13.47 5.13
C ARG A 21 -1.11 12.09 4.51
N PRO A 22 -0.27 11.72 3.52
CA PRO A 22 -0.38 10.42 2.89
C PRO A 22 -0.13 9.35 3.95
N TYR A 23 -0.89 8.26 3.90
CA TYR A 23 -0.64 7.14 4.80
C TYR A 23 0.67 6.44 4.42
N SER A 24 1.37 5.91 5.43
CA SER A 24 2.49 5.00 5.20
C SER A 24 1.98 3.65 4.71
N LEU A 25 2.86 2.86 4.09
CA LEU A 25 2.51 1.53 3.61
C LEU A 25 2.06 0.62 4.77
N GLU A 26 2.70 0.75 5.93
CA GLU A 26 2.35 0.02 7.16
C GLU A 26 0.98 0.41 7.71
N GLU A 27 0.63 1.70 7.70
CA GLU A 27 -0.70 2.16 8.11
C GLU A 27 -1.79 1.58 7.20
N VAL A 28 -1.55 1.54 5.89
CA VAL A 28 -2.48 0.96 4.90
C VAL A 28 -2.64 -0.55 5.12
N PHE A 29 -1.54 -1.29 5.28
CA PHE A 29 -1.61 -2.74 5.52
C PHE A 29 -2.36 -3.09 6.80
N LYS A 30 -2.11 -2.34 7.87
CA LYS A 30 -2.84 -2.51 9.13
C LYS A 30 -4.35 -2.34 8.91
N MET A 31 -4.74 -1.26 8.25
CA MET A 31 -6.15 -0.97 7.95
C MET A 31 -6.80 -2.06 7.08
N LEU A 32 -6.13 -2.47 5.99
CA LEU A 32 -6.66 -3.49 5.08
C LEU A 32 -6.79 -4.86 5.77
N SER A 33 -5.87 -5.19 6.68
CA SER A 33 -5.94 -6.40 7.51
C SER A 33 -7.13 -6.37 8.47
N GLU A 34 -7.35 -5.22 9.13
CA GLU A 34 -8.51 -5.01 10.01
C GLU A 34 -9.84 -5.15 9.24
N LEU A 35 -9.88 -4.66 7.99
CA LEU A 35 -11.02 -4.74 7.07
C LEU A 35 -11.17 -6.10 6.36
N LYS A 36 -10.32 -7.09 6.65
CA LYS A 36 -10.36 -8.46 6.10
C LYS A 36 -10.13 -8.54 4.59
N PHE A 37 -9.37 -7.61 4.02
CA PHE A 37 -8.82 -7.81 2.68
C PHE A 37 -7.77 -8.94 2.70
N GLU A 38 -7.82 -9.81 1.70
CA GLU A 38 -6.92 -10.96 1.55
C GLU A 38 -5.73 -10.66 0.63
N GLY A 39 -5.77 -9.54 -0.09
CA GLY A 39 -4.72 -9.13 -1.00
C GLY A 39 -4.49 -7.63 -0.99
N VAL A 40 -3.30 -7.23 -1.44
CA VAL A 40 -2.93 -5.83 -1.59
C VAL A 40 -2.20 -5.63 -2.90
N GLU A 41 -2.58 -4.62 -3.67
CA GLU A 41 -1.84 -4.19 -4.86
C GLU A 41 -0.90 -3.05 -4.50
N LEU A 42 0.40 -3.31 -4.60
CA LEU A 42 1.44 -2.35 -4.24
C LEU A 42 1.56 -1.23 -5.27
N SER A 43 1.40 0.00 -4.80
CA SER A 43 1.71 1.21 -5.56
C SER A 43 3.22 1.49 -5.57
N GLY A 44 3.73 1.87 -6.74
CA GLY A 44 5.09 2.38 -6.92
C GLY A 44 5.26 3.88 -6.60
N PHE A 45 4.20 4.58 -6.20
CA PHE A 45 4.26 6.01 -5.84
C PHE A 45 4.77 6.21 -4.41
N LYS A 46 5.48 7.31 -4.16
CA LYS A 46 5.87 7.71 -2.79
C LYS A 46 4.62 8.13 -1.99
N PRO A 47 4.50 7.74 -0.71
CA PRO A 47 5.52 7.15 0.16
C PRO A 47 5.56 5.60 0.21
N HIS A 48 4.96 4.88 -0.75
CA HIS A 48 4.93 3.41 -0.77
C HIS A 48 6.14 2.81 -1.51
N ALA A 49 5.99 1.70 -2.23
CA ALA A 49 7.08 0.88 -2.77
C ALA A 49 7.79 1.52 -3.98
N HIS A 50 8.34 2.73 -3.80
CA HIS A 50 9.07 3.48 -4.81
C HIS A 50 10.57 3.18 -4.73
N PRO A 51 11.27 2.88 -5.85
CA PRO A 51 12.70 2.51 -5.84
C PRO A 51 13.63 3.49 -5.12
N GLU A 52 13.35 4.79 -5.20
CA GLU A 52 14.12 5.83 -4.50
C GLU A 52 14.06 5.76 -2.96
N LEU A 53 13.10 5.03 -2.36
CA LEU A 53 13.08 4.79 -0.91
C LEU A 53 14.05 3.68 -0.48
N TYR A 54 14.60 2.94 -1.43
CA TYR A 54 15.48 1.80 -1.21
C TYR A 54 16.80 2.07 -1.93
N ALA A 55 17.72 2.78 -1.29
CA ALA A 55 18.89 3.38 -1.96
C ALA A 55 19.90 2.31 -2.46
N THR A 56 20.05 1.22 -1.74
CA THR A 56 21.00 0.15 -2.08
C THR A 56 20.35 -1.00 -2.84
N LYS A 57 21.17 -1.75 -3.59
CA LYS A 57 20.71 -2.98 -4.25
C LYS A 57 20.19 -4.00 -3.24
N LYS A 58 20.76 -4.03 -2.03
CA LYS A 58 20.32 -4.92 -0.93
C LYS A 58 18.92 -4.55 -0.44
N GLU A 59 18.58 -3.26 -0.39
CA GLU A 59 17.24 -2.81 0.01
C GLU A 59 16.17 -3.04 -1.08
N ARG A 60 16.59 -3.26 -2.34
CA ARG A 60 15.70 -3.54 -3.48
C ARG A 60 15.57 -5.01 -3.86
N ALA A 61 16.41 -5.88 -3.30
CA ALA A 61 16.49 -7.31 -3.61
C ALA A 61 15.60 -8.13 -2.67
#